data_AF-A0A1G6E9L3-F1
#
_entry.id   AF-A0A1G6E9L3-F1
#
_cell.length_a   1.000
_cell.length_b   1.000
_cell.length_c   1.000
_cell.angle_alpha   90.00
_cell.angle_beta   90.00
_cell.angle_gamma   90.00
#
_symmetry.space_group_name_H-M   'P 1'
#
loop_
_entity.id
_entity.type
_entity.pdbx_description
1 polymer ?
#
loop_
_entity_poly.entity_id
_entity_poly.type
_entity_poly.pdbx_seq_one_letter_code
_entity_poly.pdbx_strand_id
1 'polypeptide(L)'
;MFFEDDDKQYKLVAPDIDSLIRYFDSRDLINARKSTPELFAAMKPIFEILKPLAPIRKNSDVKALWLRIPRGTIDDYDSFEDMKLYGDVETYEEYEQRWNNDYPDEYIWYELVVAWCLDRNGELSYYGMDLGNERIIAASMDDVVFEGRGYYAQEAAMKLCELIIPAVKEAMSLLKEGKYNDLVEKELPYEFRTGVVKRSDIWSTDPETKEYAYDGLSEEAVSRFREMISSGVNDLNRIGRIKEFTANDFFKACKLGYDAIGKDTSRFSLSEMYMRFSDGRDEGLTGKGHGLNEGPGIDFEDPKAWDEWYYNREQQGGHPWEVVPGGNSTHMELYVCNDKRDLEWDLRGGEITEEEYQEKIKKAGYYFYIVGVHRQFESISFYLALSDAGLPVIIGSAEEMVASFDGSDYVGVVPHHMYTRYCSDLFPDEYGDIIDFTHVYKDEDAWFDKITWLPEEPAVLLQD
;
A
#
# COMPACT_ATOMS: atom_id res chain seq x y z
N MET A 1 -1.13 -22.00 16.64
CA MET A 1 -0.68 -23.40 16.60
C MET A 1 0.31 -23.60 17.75
N PHE A 2 0.18 -24.63 18.60
CA PHE A 2 1.24 -24.93 19.57
C PHE A 2 2.40 -25.61 18.82
N PHE A 3 3.63 -25.21 19.11
CA PHE A 3 4.83 -25.91 18.65
C PHE A 3 4.89 -27.24 19.40
N GLU A 4 4.61 -28.32 18.68
CA GLU A 4 4.55 -29.68 19.22
C GLU A 4 5.68 -30.56 18.67
N ASP A 5 6.68 -29.94 18.04
CA ASP A 5 7.66 -30.64 17.19
C ASP A 5 9.13 -30.36 17.57
N ASP A 6 9.42 -30.54 18.86
CA ASP A 6 10.77 -30.43 19.40
C ASP A 6 11.71 -31.51 18.84
N ASP A 7 11.18 -32.70 18.51
CA ASP A 7 11.97 -33.87 18.12
C ASP A 7 12.18 -34.06 16.60
N LYS A 8 11.44 -33.36 15.72
CA LYS A 8 11.72 -33.43 14.26
C LYS A 8 13.08 -32.83 13.94
N GLN A 9 13.81 -33.57 13.13
CA GLN A 9 15.05 -33.14 12.52
C GLN A 9 14.74 -32.44 11.19
N TYR A 10 14.71 -31.11 11.24
CA TYR A 10 14.51 -30.27 10.05
C TYR A 10 15.75 -30.29 9.15
N LYS A 11 15.51 -30.29 7.84
CA LYS A 11 16.51 -30.21 6.77
C LYS A 11 16.38 -28.86 6.07
N LEU A 12 17.47 -28.37 5.47
CA LEU A 12 17.44 -27.15 4.66
C LEU A 12 16.80 -27.45 3.30
N VAL A 13 15.48 -27.62 3.31
CA VAL A 13 14.61 -27.86 2.16
C VAL A 13 13.33 -27.04 2.33
N ALA A 14 12.70 -26.63 1.23
CA ALA A 14 11.58 -25.71 1.24
C ALA A 14 10.37 -26.18 2.10
N PRO A 15 9.93 -27.46 2.06
CA PRO A 15 8.85 -27.92 2.92
C PRO A 15 9.09 -27.74 4.43
N ASP A 16 10.33 -28.00 4.88
CA ASP A 16 10.70 -27.85 6.29
C ASP A 16 10.80 -26.38 6.70
N ILE A 17 11.21 -25.50 5.79
CA ILE A 17 11.21 -24.04 5.98
C ILE A 17 9.78 -23.53 6.09
N ASP A 18 8.91 -23.89 5.16
CA ASP A 18 7.51 -23.47 5.15
C ASP A 18 6.76 -23.99 6.38
N SER A 19 7.04 -25.23 6.79
CA SER A 19 6.49 -25.82 8.02
C SER A 19 6.86 -24.98 9.27
N LEU A 20 8.08 -24.45 9.34
CA LEU A 20 8.49 -23.58 10.44
C LEU A 20 7.89 -22.17 10.31
N ILE A 21 7.80 -21.65 9.10
CA ILE A 21 7.22 -20.33 8.80
C ILE A 21 5.72 -20.28 9.16
N ARG A 22 4.96 -21.36 8.93
CA ARG A 22 3.52 -21.46 9.27
C ARG A 22 3.18 -21.18 10.74
N TYR A 23 4.14 -21.29 11.66
CA TYR A 23 3.94 -20.90 13.06
C TYR A 23 3.80 -19.39 13.28
N PHE A 24 4.16 -18.58 12.28
CA PHE A 24 4.13 -17.12 12.30
C PHE A 24 3.04 -16.51 11.41
N ASP A 25 2.28 -17.35 10.68
CA ASP A 25 1.13 -16.98 9.82
C ASP A 25 -0.08 -16.52 10.66
N SER A 26 0.10 -15.46 11.43
CA SER A 26 -0.97 -14.77 12.14
C SER A 26 -0.84 -13.27 11.91
N ARG A 27 -1.89 -12.68 11.34
CA ARG A 27 -2.06 -11.22 11.16
C ARG A 27 -2.17 -10.45 12.49
N ASP A 28 -2.15 -11.15 13.62
CA ASP A 28 -2.17 -10.55 14.94
C ASP A 28 -0.76 -10.13 15.36
N LEU A 29 -0.50 -8.82 15.33
CA LEU A 29 0.61 -8.09 15.99
C LEU A 29 1.54 -8.97 16.83
N ILE A 30 2.66 -9.41 16.24
CA ILE A 30 3.70 -10.20 16.93
C ILE A 30 4.87 -9.29 17.33
N ASN A 31 5.28 -9.44 18.60
CA ASN A 31 6.45 -8.89 19.31
C ASN A 31 6.40 -7.44 19.83
N ALA A 32 5.69 -7.22 20.94
CA ALA A 32 6.05 -6.18 21.91
C ALA A 32 6.86 -6.76 23.09
N ARG A 33 7.76 -7.73 22.82
CA ARG A 33 8.58 -8.38 23.87
C ARG A 33 10.05 -8.38 23.50
N LYS A 34 10.89 -8.07 24.47
CA LYS A 34 12.32 -8.33 24.42
C LYS A 34 12.56 -9.84 24.24
N SER A 35 13.30 -10.24 23.20
CA SER A 35 13.61 -11.66 23.00
C SER A 35 14.35 -12.26 24.20
N THR A 36 14.16 -13.55 24.39
CA THR A 36 14.97 -14.33 25.33
C THR A 36 16.44 -14.36 24.90
N PRO A 37 17.38 -14.55 25.84
CA PRO A 37 18.79 -14.74 25.52
C PRO A 37 19.04 -15.84 24.47
N GLU A 38 18.26 -16.91 24.51
CA GLU A 38 18.36 -18.06 23.61
C GLU A 38 17.98 -17.69 22.17
N LEU A 39 16.84 -17.01 21.96
CA LEU A 39 16.43 -16.55 20.64
C LEU A 39 17.42 -15.54 20.06
N PHE A 40 17.88 -14.60 20.88
CA PHE A 40 18.91 -13.65 20.45
C PHE A 40 20.22 -14.36 20.05
N ALA A 41 20.62 -15.41 20.77
CA ALA A 41 21.79 -16.21 20.46
C ALA A 41 21.65 -16.99 19.14
N ALA A 42 20.46 -17.55 18.86
CA ALA A 42 20.18 -18.27 17.61
C ALA A 42 20.23 -17.34 16.38
N MET A 43 19.79 -16.09 16.56
CA MET A 43 19.66 -15.11 15.48
C MET A 43 20.98 -14.36 15.20
N LYS A 44 21.80 -14.13 16.22
CA LYS A 44 23.09 -13.40 16.12
C LYS A 44 24.01 -13.87 14.97
N PRO A 45 24.20 -15.17 14.70
CA PRO A 45 25.03 -15.63 13.59
C PRO A 45 24.62 -15.06 12.22
N ILE A 46 23.32 -14.91 11.96
CA ILE A 46 22.81 -14.33 10.71
C ILE A 46 23.28 -12.87 10.58
N PHE A 47 23.09 -12.06 11.61
CA PHE A 47 23.54 -10.66 11.62
C PHE A 47 25.05 -10.53 11.42
N GLU A 48 25.85 -11.38 12.04
CA GLU A 48 27.31 -11.36 11.87
C GLU A 48 27.72 -11.72 10.43
N ILE A 49 27.03 -12.68 9.80
CA ILE A 49 27.26 -13.04 8.38
C ILE A 49 26.90 -11.87 7.46
N LEU A 50 25.79 -11.18 7.74
CA LEU A 50 25.28 -10.06 6.96
C LEU A 50 25.94 -8.71 7.30
N LYS A 51 26.88 -8.67 8.24
CA LYS A 51 27.57 -7.44 8.62
C LYS A 51 28.19 -6.70 7.41
N PRO A 52 28.84 -7.36 6.44
CA PRO A 52 29.42 -6.70 5.26
C PRO A 52 28.41 -6.26 4.21
N LEU A 53 27.15 -6.71 4.27
CA LEU A 53 26.10 -6.32 3.33
C LEU A 53 25.68 -4.87 3.62
N ALA A 54 25.54 -4.06 2.58
CA ALA A 54 25.00 -2.70 2.71
C ALA A 54 23.50 -2.74 2.98
N PRO A 55 22.95 -1.72 3.65
CA PRO A 55 21.50 -1.60 3.81
C PRO A 55 20.81 -1.35 2.47
N ILE A 56 19.50 -1.63 2.43
CA ILE A 56 18.65 -1.27 1.29
C ILE A 56 18.58 0.24 1.12
N ARG A 57 18.35 0.71 -0.10
CA ARG A 57 18.41 2.14 -0.45
C ARG A 57 17.43 2.99 0.36
N LYS A 58 16.23 2.44 0.64
CA LYS A 58 15.15 3.17 1.32
C LYS A 58 15.29 3.21 2.84
N ASN A 59 16.14 2.37 3.46
CA ASN A 59 16.25 2.27 4.91
C ASN A 59 17.64 1.81 5.36
N SER A 60 18.38 2.68 6.04
CA SER A 60 19.76 2.44 6.49
C SER A 60 19.92 1.36 7.56
N ASP A 61 18.84 0.97 8.23
CA ASP A 61 18.86 -0.03 9.31
C ASP A 61 18.45 -1.43 8.82
N VAL A 62 17.99 -1.54 7.57
CA VAL A 62 17.44 -2.76 6.99
C VAL A 62 18.37 -3.30 5.92
N LYS A 63 18.58 -4.61 5.93
CA LYS A 63 19.33 -5.33 4.89
C LYS A 63 18.47 -6.47 4.35
N ALA A 64 18.54 -6.71 3.05
CA ALA A 64 17.78 -7.76 2.39
C ALA A 64 18.67 -8.61 1.47
N LEU A 65 18.39 -9.91 1.40
CA LEU A 65 18.95 -10.86 0.44
C LEU A 65 17.94 -11.95 0.10
N TRP A 66 17.88 -12.32 -1.16
CA TRP A 66 17.23 -13.53 -1.64
C TRP A 66 18.05 -14.78 -1.31
N LEU A 67 17.39 -15.76 -0.72
CA LEU A 67 17.92 -17.09 -0.42
C LEU A 67 17.26 -18.12 -1.34
N ARG A 68 18.07 -19.00 -1.94
CA ARG A 68 17.58 -20.17 -2.66
C ARG A 68 17.69 -21.41 -1.78
N ILE A 69 16.60 -22.14 -1.63
CA ILE A 69 16.52 -23.34 -0.79
C ILE A 69 16.06 -24.51 -1.66
N PRO A 70 16.73 -25.68 -1.60
CA PRO A 70 16.32 -26.84 -2.39
C PRO A 70 14.86 -27.24 -2.13
N ARG A 71 14.10 -27.66 -3.14
CA ARG A 71 12.72 -28.16 -2.97
C ARG A 71 12.58 -29.41 -2.08
N GLY A 72 13.68 -30.14 -1.87
CA GLY A 72 13.67 -31.42 -1.18
C GLY A 72 13.05 -32.55 -2.01
N THR A 73 12.77 -33.66 -1.35
CA THR A 73 12.12 -34.85 -1.92
C THR A 73 10.67 -34.94 -1.43
N ILE A 74 9.87 -35.81 -2.04
CA ILE A 74 8.49 -36.04 -1.59
C ILE A 74 8.43 -36.53 -0.13
N ASP A 75 9.47 -37.23 0.34
CA ASP A 75 9.60 -37.68 1.73
C ASP A 75 9.81 -36.51 2.72
N ASP A 76 10.16 -35.32 2.22
CA ASP A 76 10.33 -34.11 3.02
C ASP A 76 9.07 -33.24 3.09
N TYR A 77 8.03 -33.54 2.29
CA TYR A 77 6.85 -32.67 2.11
C TYR A 77 5.87 -32.70 3.29
N ASP A 78 4.92 -33.62 3.27
CA ASP A 78 3.98 -33.92 4.34
C ASP A 78 3.67 -35.42 4.27
N SER A 79 3.15 -36.02 5.34
CA SER A 79 2.83 -37.44 5.34
C SER A 79 1.60 -37.74 4.47
N PHE A 80 1.72 -38.65 3.50
CA PHE A 80 0.57 -39.12 2.72
C PHE A 80 -0.59 -39.60 3.61
N GLU A 81 -0.28 -40.32 4.69
CA GLU A 81 -1.30 -40.83 5.61
C GLU A 81 -2.01 -39.71 6.36
N ASP A 82 -1.29 -38.65 6.74
CA ASP A 82 -1.89 -37.50 7.45
C ASP A 82 -2.71 -36.64 6.49
N MET A 83 -2.17 -36.32 5.30
CA MET A 83 -2.91 -35.57 4.27
C MET A 83 -4.17 -36.34 3.86
N LYS A 84 -4.10 -37.67 3.75
CA LYS A 84 -5.27 -38.49 3.49
C LYS A 84 -6.27 -38.48 4.64
N LEU A 85 -5.79 -38.55 5.88
CA LEU A 85 -6.64 -38.48 7.08
C LEU A 85 -7.39 -37.15 7.17
N TYR A 86 -6.73 -36.04 6.81
CA TYR A 86 -7.32 -34.70 6.82
C TYR A 86 -8.13 -34.38 5.55
N GLY A 87 -8.14 -35.27 4.55
CA GLY A 87 -8.89 -35.10 3.31
C GLY A 87 -8.24 -34.13 2.32
N ASP A 88 -6.95 -33.85 2.49
CA ASP A 88 -6.14 -33.06 1.57
C ASP A 88 -5.89 -33.78 0.23
N VAL A 89 -5.89 -35.12 0.26
CA VAL A 89 -5.69 -36.03 -0.89
C VAL A 89 -6.44 -37.34 -0.65
N GLU A 90 -6.89 -38.03 -1.69
CA GLU A 90 -7.51 -39.37 -1.59
C GLU A 90 -6.53 -40.48 -2.02
N THR A 91 -5.66 -40.16 -2.99
CA THR A 91 -4.74 -41.10 -3.62
C THR A 91 -3.28 -40.64 -3.54
N TYR A 92 -2.34 -41.58 -3.69
CA TYR A 92 -0.92 -41.24 -3.71
C TYR A 92 -0.54 -40.42 -4.96
N GLU A 93 -1.27 -40.59 -6.06
CA GLU A 93 -1.08 -39.80 -7.29
C GLU A 93 -1.44 -38.32 -7.07
N GLU A 94 -2.55 -38.04 -6.39
CA GLU A 94 -2.93 -36.68 -5.99
C GLU A 94 -1.90 -36.06 -5.03
N TYR A 95 -1.35 -36.85 -4.12
CA TYR A 95 -0.28 -36.44 -3.21
C TYR A 95 1.01 -36.05 -3.95
N GLU A 96 1.44 -36.85 -4.92
CA GLU A 96 2.59 -36.53 -5.77
C GLU A 96 2.34 -35.30 -6.66
N GLN A 97 1.12 -35.16 -7.19
CA GLN A 97 0.74 -33.96 -7.95
C GLN A 97 0.75 -32.70 -7.08
N ARG A 98 0.21 -32.78 -5.86
CA ARG A 98 0.20 -31.64 -4.94
C ARG A 98 1.61 -31.19 -4.55
N TRP A 99 2.51 -32.11 -4.24
CA TRP A 99 3.93 -31.79 -3.99
C TRP A 99 4.59 -31.09 -5.19
N ASN A 100 4.33 -31.58 -6.41
CA ASN A 100 4.87 -30.97 -7.63
C ASN A 100 4.26 -29.59 -7.93
N ASN A 101 3.01 -29.34 -7.52
CA ASN A 101 2.37 -28.03 -7.67
C ASN A 101 2.87 -27.03 -6.63
N ASP A 102 3.05 -27.46 -5.38
CA ASP A 102 3.51 -26.60 -4.28
C ASP A 102 4.99 -26.24 -4.43
N TYR A 103 5.80 -27.17 -4.96
CA TYR A 103 7.24 -27.00 -5.12
C TYR A 103 7.71 -27.37 -6.53
N PRO A 104 7.33 -26.62 -7.59
CA PRO A 104 7.60 -27.00 -8.97
C PRO A 104 9.09 -26.93 -9.34
N ASP A 105 9.83 -25.99 -8.76
CA ASP A 105 11.20 -25.67 -9.14
C ASP A 105 12.25 -26.39 -8.28
N GLU A 106 13.46 -26.61 -8.82
CA GLU A 106 14.57 -27.23 -8.07
C GLU A 106 14.93 -26.44 -6.80
N TYR A 107 14.78 -25.11 -6.87
CA TYR A 107 15.01 -24.19 -5.77
C TYR A 107 13.81 -23.28 -5.58
N ILE A 108 13.45 -23.08 -4.31
CA ILE A 108 12.44 -22.14 -3.87
C ILE A 108 13.13 -20.92 -3.27
N TRP A 109 12.57 -19.75 -3.51
CA TRP A 109 13.17 -18.47 -3.17
C TRP A 109 12.48 -17.82 -1.99
N TYR A 110 13.28 -17.28 -1.08
CA TYR A 110 12.83 -16.57 0.12
C TYR A 110 13.62 -15.29 0.28
N GLU A 111 12.96 -14.14 0.39
CA GLU A 111 13.63 -12.92 0.79
C GLU A 111 13.91 -12.97 2.29
N LEU A 112 15.18 -12.83 2.69
CA LEU A 112 15.58 -12.61 4.06
C LEU A 112 15.74 -11.11 4.26
N VAL A 113 14.90 -10.53 5.11
CA VAL A 113 15.00 -9.13 5.52
C VAL A 113 15.38 -9.08 6.99
N VAL A 114 16.45 -8.36 7.32
CA VAL A 114 16.88 -8.15 8.71
C VAL A 114 16.94 -6.67 9.03
N ALA A 115 16.50 -6.31 10.24
CA ALA A 115 16.59 -4.96 10.77
C ALA A 115 17.46 -4.93 12.02
N TRP A 116 18.35 -3.94 12.13
CA TRP A 116 19.16 -3.69 13.32
C TRP A 116 19.27 -2.18 13.56
N CYS A 117 18.34 -1.64 14.35
CA CYS A 117 18.22 -0.21 14.59
C CYS A 117 18.95 0.19 15.87
N LEU A 118 19.72 1.28 15.79
CA LEU A 118 20.33 1.91 16.94
C LEU A 118 19.59 3.19 17.30
N ASP A 119 19.48 3.50 18.58
CA ASP A 119 18.95 4.78 19.06
C ASP A 119 19.94 5.93 18.82
N ARG A 120 19.57 7.14 19.25
CA ARG A 120 20.42 8.34 19.13
C ARG A 120 21.73 8.26 19.92
N ASN A 121 21.83 7.34 20.89
CA ASN A 121 23.01 7.10 21.71
C ASN A 121 23.88 5.96 21.16
N GLY A 122 23.45 5.29 20.08
CA GLY A 122 24.12 4.14 19.50
C GLY A 122 23.82 2.81 20.21
N GLU A 123 22.80 2.77 21.06
CA GLU A 123 22.33 1.56 21.73
C GLU A 123 21.29 0.84 20.87
N LEU A 124 21.25 -0.50 20.91
CA LEU A 124 20.26 -1.27 20.17
C LEU A 124 18.83 -0.91 20.64
N SER A 125 18.00 -0.39 19.74
CA SER A 125 16.61 -0.01 20.02
C SER A 125 15.62 -1.03 19.47
N TYR A 126 15.92 -1.61 18.32
CA TYR A 126 15.05 -2.58 17.66
C TYR A 126 15.86 -3.55 16.80
N TYR A 127 15.39 -4.78 16.70
CA TYR A 127 15.84 -5.71 15.66
C TYR A 127 14.69 -6.59 15.20
N GLY A 128 14.78 -7.04 13.95
CA GLY A 128 13.78 -7.90 13.35
C GLY A 128 14.36 -8.80 12.27
N MET A 129 13.60 -9.83 11.95
CA MET A 129 13.89 -10.75 10.85
C MET A 129 12.57 -11.19 10.24
N ASP A 130 12.42 -10.93 8.94
CA ASP A 130 11.35 -11.46 8.10
C ASP A 130 11.99 -12.47 7.12
N LEU A 131 11.28 -13.55 6.80
CA LEU A 131 11.71 -14.55 5.81
C LEU A 131 10.55 -14.89 4.89
N GLY A 132 10.73 -14.70 3.60
CA GLY A 132 9.62 -14.66 2.66
C GLY A 132 8.69 -13.51 3.04
N ASN A 133 7.42 -13.80 3.27
CA ASN A 133 6.41 -12.79 3.62
C ASN A 133 6.05 -12.77 5.09
N GLU A 134 6.73 -13.60 5.90
CA GLU A 134 6.38 -13.80 7.29
C GLU A 134 7.36 -13.12 8.23
N ARG A 135 6.78 -12.47 9.24
CA ARG A 135 7.53 -11.81 10.31
C ARG A 135 7.92 -12.80 11.39
N ILE A 136 9.18 -13.21 11.39
CA ILE A 136 9.70 -14.21 12.34
C ILE A 136 10.05 -13.56 13.67
N ILE A 137 10.69 -12.39 13.65
CA ILE A 137 11.18 -11.67 14.84
C ILE A 137 10.96 -10.16 14.67
N ALA A 138 10.51 -9.47 15.72
CA ALA A 138 10.34 -8.01 15.72
C ALA A 138 10.47 -7.43 17.14
N ALA A 139 11.66 -7.43 17.71
CA ALA A 139 11.87 -7.07 19.11
C ALA A 139 12.23 -5.57 19.28
N SER A 140 11.35 -4.83 19.97
CA SER A 140 11.64 -3.51 20.52
C SER A 140 12.29 -3.63 21.90
N MET A 141 13.32 -2.81 22.15
CA MET A 141 14.05 -2.81 23.42
C MET A 141 13.40 -1.91 24.47
N ASP A 142 12.53 -0.97 24.05
CA ASP A 142 11.83 0.00 24.90
C ASP A 142 10.42 -0.46 25.30
N ASP A 143 9.82 -1.40 24.57
CA ASP A 143 8.45 -1.83 24.84
C ASP A 143 8.35 -2.71 26.08
N VAL A 144 7.44 -2.30 26.98
CA VAL A 144 7.01 -3.10 28.12
C VAL A 144 6.14 -4.22 27.60
N VAL A 145 6.45 -5.45 28.04
CA VAL A 145 5.68 -6.67 27.80
C VAL A 145 4.18 -6.38 27.84
N PHE A 146 3.50 -6.42 26.70
CA PHE A 146 2.04 -6.57 26.73
C PHE A 146 1.75 -7.93 27.36
N GLU A 147 1.12 -7.93 28.53
CA GLU A 147 0.58 -9.13 29.21
C GLU A 147 -0.61 -9.77 28.43
N GLY A 148 -0.74 -9.44 27.14
CA GLY A 148 -1.72 -9.98 26.21
C GLY A 148 -1.29 -11.32 25.62
N ARG A 149 -2.30 -12.17 25.36
CA ARG A 149 -2.21 -13.59 25.00
C ARG A 149 -1.85 -13.77 23.52
N GLY A 150 -0.58 -13.59 23.16
CA GLY A 150 -0.04 -14.08 21.89
C GLY A 150 0.83 -15.32 22.15
N TYR A 151 0.54 -16.42 21.46
CA TYR A 151 1.47 -17.56 21.40
C TYR A 151 2.59 -17.20 20.41
N TYR A 152 3.83 -17.22 20.84
CA TYR A 152 5.00 -17.05 19.97
C TYR A 152 5.81 -18.34 19.99
N ALA A 153 5.99 -18.95 18.81
CA ALA A 153 6.74 -20.20 18.65
C ALA A 153 8.25 -19.94 18.66
N GLN A 154 8.79 -19.60 19.83
CA GLN A 154 10.22 -19.26 19.98
C GLN A 154 11.13 -20.38 19.48
N GLU A 155 10.76 -21.64 19.76
CA GLU A 155 11.48 -22.83 19.35
C GLU A 155 11.52 -22.96 17.81
N ALA A 156 10.40 -22.69 17.13
CA ALA A 156 10.36 -22.64 15.67
C ALA A 156 11.28 -21.54 15.11
N ALA A 157 11.27 -20.35 15.71
CA ALA A 157 12.10 -19.23 15.28
C ALA A 157 13.60 -19.55 15.44
N MET A 158 13.98 -20.17 16.57
CA MET A 158 15.37 -20.60 16.81
C MET A 158 15.80 -21.66 15.78
N LYS A 159 14.98 -22.69 15.55
CA LYS A 159 15.24 -23.72 14.54
C LYS A 159 15.38 -23.11 13.14
N LEU A 160 14.49 -22.20 12.77
CA LEU A 160 14.53 -21.52 11.47
C LEU A 160 15.81 -20.70 11.31
N CYS A 161 16.21 -19.92 12.34
CA CYS A 161 17.45 -19.16 12.32
C CYS A 161 18.67 -20.05 12.10
N GLU A 162 18.76 -21.17 12.82
CA GLU A 162 19.88 -22.11 12.67
C GLU A 162 19.88 -22.79 11.29
N LEU A 163 18.69 -23.15 10.79
CA LEU A 163 18.51 -23.91 9.56
C LEU A 163 18.94 -23.13 8.32
N ILE A 164 18.65 -21.83 8.24
CA ILE A 164 18.94 -21.00 7.06
C ILE A 164 20.40 -20.53 6.96
N ILE A 165 21.21 -20.68 8.02
CA ILE A 165 22.62 -20.21 8.04
C ILE A 165 23.43 -20.66 6.81
N PRO A 166 23.34 -21.92 6.33
CA PRO A 166 24.07 -22.34 5.13
C PRO A 166 23.66 -21.54 3.88
N ALA A 167 22.36 -21.30 3.67
CA ALA A 167 21.85 -20.52 2.54
C ALA A 167 22.31 -19.05 2.61
N VAL A 168 22.29 -18.45 3.80
CA VAL A 168 22.79 -17.08 4.02
C VAL A 168 24.28 -16.98 3.70
N LYS A 169 25.07 -17.97 4.12
CA LYS A 169 26.52 -18.02 3.80
C LYS A 169 26.77 -18.18 2.31
N GLU A 170 25.98 -19.01 1.63
CA GLU A 170 26.08 -19.20 0.19
C GLU A 170 25.79 -17.89 -0.56
N ALA A 171 24.66 -17.23 -0.26
CA ALA A 171 24.30 -15.94 -0.86
C ALA A 171 25.39 -14.88 -0.65
N MET A 172 25.90 -14.75 0.58
CA MET A 172 27.01 -13.82 0.87
C MET A 172 28.33 -14.20 0.19
N SER A 173 28.60 -15.49 -0.04
CA SER A 173 29.78 -15.92 -0.80
C SER A 173 29.66 -15.51 -2.26
N LEU A 174 28.51 -15.79 -2.88
CA LEU A 174 28.21 -15.38 -4.26
C LEU A 174 28.29 -13.86 -4.43
N LEU A 175 27.84 -13.10 -3.42
CA LEU A 175 27.91 -11.64 -3.44
C LEU A 175 29.36 -11.16 -3.42
N LYS A 176 30.21 -11.74 -2.57
CA LYS A 176 31.66 -11.44 -2.52
C LYS A 176 32.40 -11.85 -3.80
N GLU A 177 31.90 -12.86 -4.49
CA GLU A 177 32.43 -13.30 -5.78
C GLU A 177 31.89 -12.47 -6.97
N GLY A 178 30.96 -11.55 -6.74
CA GLY A 178 30.34 -10.73 -7.78
C GLY A 178 29.36 -11.50 -8.68
N LYS A 179 28.83 -12.65 -8.22
CA LYS A 179 27.94 -13.53 -8.99
C LYS A 179 26.48 -13.49 -8.53
N TYR A 180 26.22 -12.94 -7.34
CA TYR A 180 24.90 -13.01 -6.71
C TYR A 180 23.82 -12.24 -7.48
N ASN A 181 24.06 -10.98 -7.85
CA ASN A 181 23.03 -10.18 -8.54
C ASN A 181 22.69 -10.76 -9.92
N ASP A 182 23.69 -11.25 -10.66
CA ASP A 182 23.45 -11.95 -11.94
C ASP A 182 22.62 -13.24 -11.77
N LEU A 183 22.82 -13.96 -10.65
CA LEU A 183 22.03 -15.14 -10.32
C LEU A 183 20.57 -14.76 -10.03
N VAL A 184 20.34 -13.76 -9.18
CA VAL A 184 18.99 -13.28 -8.82
C VAL A 184 18.26 -12.79 -10.07
N GLU A 185 18.88 -11.91 -10.85
CA GLU A 185 18.30 -11.35 -12.07
C GLU A 185 17.88 -12.45 -13.08
N LYS A 186 18.64 -13.54 -13.15
CA LYS A 186 18.39 -14.64 -14.08
C LYS A 186 17.38 -15.66 -13.56
N GLU A 187 17.42 -16.00 -12.27
CA GLU A 187 16.76 -17.18 -11.72
C GLU A 187 15.63 -16.88 -10.73
N LEU A 188 15.45 -15.64 -10.26
CA LEU A 188 14.33 -15.27 -9.39
C LEU A 188 13.00 -15.46 -10.16
N PRO A 189 12.01 -16.20 -9.62
CA PRO A 189 10.71 -16.38 -10.26
C PRO A 189 9.98 -15.04 -10.48
N TYR A 190 9.12 -14.97 -11.49
CA TYR A 190 8.47 -13.72 -11.89
C TYR A 190 7.47 -13.22 -10.83
N GLU A 191 6.95 -14.14 -10.01
CA GLU A 191 6.03 -13.90 -8.90
C GLU A 191 6.64 -13.00 -7.82
N PHE A 192 7.97 -12.90 -7.78
CA PHE A 192 8.72 -12.03 -6.87
C PHE A 192 9.19 -10.73 -7.53
N ARG A 193 9.01 -10.58 -8.84
CA ARG A 193 9.56 -9.45 -9.60
C ARG A 193 8.55 -8.32 -9.72
N THR A 194 9.09 -7.13 -9.89
CA THR A 194 8.33 -5.94 -10.29
C THR A 194 8.49 -5.72 -11.80
N GLY A 195 7.43 -5.30 -12.47
CA GLY A 195 7.46 -5.03 -13.90
C GLY A 195 6.43 -3.98 -14.30
N VAL A 196 6.49 -3.52 -15.54
CA VAL A 196 5.48 -2.60 -16.09
C VAL A 196 4.98 -3.11 -17.42
N VAL A 197 3.70 -2.88 -17.69
CA VAL A 197 3.08 -3.20 -18.98
C VAL A 197 2.24 -1.99 -19.42
N LYS A 198 2.25 -1.69 -20.71
CA LYS A 198 1.36 -0.65 -21.23
C LYS A 198 -0.09 -1.10 -21.13
N ARG A 199 -0.99 -0.23 -20.70
CA ARG A 199 -2.41 -0.57 -20.61
C ARG A 199 -3.01 -0.95 -21.97
N SER A 200 -2.59 -0.28 -23.04
CA SER A 200 -2.97 -0.64 -24.43
C SER A 200 -2.55 -2.06 -24.82
N ASP A 201 -1.46 -2.57 -24.25
CA ASP A 201 -1.00 -3.93 -24.50
C ASP A 201 -1.89 -4.97 -23.82
N ILE A 202 -2.39 -4.70 -22.62
CA ILE A 202 -3.41 -5.49 -21.93
C ILE A 202 -4.71 -5.49 -22.75
N TRP A 203 -5.22 -4.31 -23.11
CA TRP A 203 -6.48 -4.17 -23.85
C TRP A 203 -6.49 -4.85 -25.22
N SER A 204 -5.31 -4.97 -25.85
CA SER A 204 -5.20 -5.66 -27.14
C SER A 204 -5.46 -7.16 -27.04
N THR A 205 -5.27 -7.75 -25.86
CA THR A 205 -5.48 -9.18 -25.58
C THR A 205 -6.73 -9.44 -24.75
N ASP A 206 -7.15 -8.45 -23.95
CA ASP A 206 -8.36 -8.48 -23.15
C ASP A 206 -9.17 -7.17 -23.34
N PRO A 207 -9.96 -7.07 -24.42
CA PRO A 207 -10.73 -5.87 -24.71
C PRO A 207 -11.85 -5.56 -23.71
N GLU A 208 -12.33 -6.56 -22.94
CA GLU A 208 -13.44 -6.37 -21.99
C GLU A 208 -13.00 -5.46 -20.83
N THR A 209 -11.74 -5.56 -20.40
CA THR A 209 -11.17 -4.68 -19.36
C THR A 209 -11.20 -3.20 -19.75
N LYS A 210 -11.18 -2.88 -21.06
CA LYS A 210 -11.30 -1.50 -21.56
C LYS A 210 -12.69 -0.94 -21.32
N GLU A 211 -13.73 -1.76 -21.52
CA GLU A 211 -15.12 -1.33 -21.35
C GLU A 211 -15.43 -1.07 -19.87
N TYR A 212 -14.86 -1.87 -18.97
CA TYR A 212 -15.05 -1.71 -17.52
C TYR A 212 -14.29 -0.50 -16.93
N ALA A 213 -13.13 -0.14 -17.49
CA ALA A 213 -12.25 0.90 -16.96
C ALA A 213 -12.96 2.26 -16.78
N TYR A 214 -13.97 2.55 -17.59
CA TYR A 214 -14.70 3.82 -17.61
C TYR A 214 -16.21 3.65 -17.53
N ASP A 215 -16.68 2.53 -16.96
CA ASP A 215 -18.11 2.27 -16.84
C ASP A 215 -18.84 3.47 -16.20
N GLY A 216 -19.93 3.90 -16.83
CA GLY A 216 -20.71 5.09 -16.46
C GLY A 216 -20.24 6.43 -17.05
N LEU A 217 -19.00 6.58 -17.54
CA LEU A 217 -18.56 7.81 -18.21
C LEU A 217 -18.97 7.83 -19.69
N SER A 218 -19.65 8.91 -20.12
CA SER A 218 -19.98 9.11 -21.53
C SER A 218 -18.77 9.60 -22.34
N GLU A 219 -18.77 9.36 -23.65
CA GLU A 219 -17.72 9.86 -24.55
C GLU A 219 -17.60 11.39 -24.49
N GLU A 220 -18.72 12.10 -24.31
CA GLU A 220 -18.74 13.55 -24.13
C GLU A 220 -18.07 13.97 -22.82
N ALA A 221 -18.32 13.25 -21.72
CA ALA A 221 -17.69 13.52 -20.43
C ALA A 221 -16.17 13.33 -20.51
N VAL A 222 -15.71 12.24 -21.11
CA VAL A 222 -14.27 11.96 -21.34
C VAL A 222 -13.63 13.03 -22.21
N SER A 223 -14.26 13.37 -23.34
CA SER A 223 -13.74 14.39 -24.27
C SER A 223 -13.63 15.75 -23.61
N ARG A 224 -14.65 16.13 -22.84
CA ARG A 224 -14.69 17.39 -22.12
C ARG A 224 -13.65 17.43 -21.01
N PHE A 225 -13.51 16.36 -20.24
CA PHE A 225 -12.50 16.26 -19.20
C PHE A 225 -11.09 16.45 -19.79
N ARG A 226 -10.76 15.76 -20.89
CA ARG A 226 -9.50 15.95 -21.63
C ARG A 226 -9.26 17.39 -22.07
N GLU A 227 -10.28 18.05 -22.61
CA GLU A 227 -10.17 19.46 -23.03
C GLU A 227 -9.86 20.37 -21.83
N MET A 228 -10.53 20.14 -20.70
CA MET A 228 -10.27 20.90 -19.47
C MET A 228 -8.84 20.69 -18.98
N ILE A 229 -8.38 19.43 -18.87
CA ILE A 229 -7.02 19.15 -18.42
C ILE A 229 -5.98 19.75 -19.37
N SER A 230 -6.10 19.52 -20.68
CA SER A 230 -5.15 20.05 -21.68
C SER A 230 -5.14 21.58 -21.81
N SER A 231 -6.25 22.27 -21.49
CA SER A 231 -6.28 23.74 -21.42
C SER A 231 -5.57 24.32 -20.18
N GLY A 232 -5.20 23.46 -19.24
CA GLY A 232 -4.56 23.77 -17.98
C GLY A 232 -5.48 24.46 -16.98
N VAL A 233 -6.80 24.28 -17.08
CA VAL A 233 -7.73 24.86 -16.09
C VAL A 233 -7.65 24.14 -14.73
N ASN A 234 -7.19 22.89 -14.71
CA ASN A 234 -6.92 22.12 -13.50
C ASN A 234 -5.60 22.53 -12.84
N ASP A 235 -5.47 23.81 -12.49
CA ASP A 235 -4.28 24.39 -11.86
C ASP A 235 -4.72 25.25 -10.67
N LEU A 236 -4.17 24.93 -9.50
CA LEU A 236 -4.45 25.61 -8.24
C LEU A 236 -4.25 27.13 -8.31
N ASN A 237 -3.31 27.59 -9.14
CA ASN A 237 -2.98 29.01 -9.35
C ASN A 237 -3.95 29.72 -10.31
N ARG A 238 -4.75 28.97 -11.07
CA ARG A 238 -5.66 29.49 -12.10
C ARG A 238 -7.13 29.47 -11.68
N ILE A 239 -7.48 28.72 -10.64
CA ILE A 239 -8.83 28.69 -10.07
C ILE A 239 -9.06 29.83 -9.07
N GLY A 240 -10.33 30.23 -8.90
CA GLY A 240 -10.75 31.25 -7.93
C GLY A 240 -10.64 30.79 -6.48
N ARG A 241 -11.14 31.61 -5.55
CA ARG A 241 -11.27 31.28 -4.12
C ARG A 241 -12.59 31.77 -3.56
N ILE A 242 -13.22 30.97 -2.70
CA ILE A 242 -14.42 31.36 -1.94
C ILE A 242 -13.95 32.00 -0.62
N LYS A 243 -14.33 33.25 -0.37
CA LYS A 243 -13.86 34.01 0.81
C LYS A 243 -14.61 33.69 2.09
N GLU A 244 -15.94 33.66 1.99
CA GLU A 244 -16.84 33.30 3.07
C GLU A 244 -17.46 31.96 2.69
N PHE A 245 -17.25 30.95 3.53
CA PHE A 245 -17.63 29.57 3.25
C PHE A 245 -18.43 29.02 4.42
N THR A 246 -19.51 28.31 4.12
CA THR A 246 -20.41 27.72 5.12
C THR A 246 -20.54 26.21 4.93
N ALA A 247 -21.07 25.50 5.93
CA ALA A 247 -21.36 24.07 5.76
C ALA A 247 -22.37 23.83 4.62
N ASN A 248 -23.33 24.74 4.41
CA ASN A 248 -24.26 24.64 3.30
C ASN A 248 -23.59 24.82 1.94
N ASP A 249 -22.49 25.56 1.82
CA ASP A 249 -21.73 25.64 0.57
C ASP A 249 -21.05 24.31 0.25
N PHE A 250 -20.49 23.65 1.26
CA PHE A 250 -19.99 22.28 1.12
C PHE A 250 -21.11 21.31 0.73
N PHE A 251 -22.24 21.29 1.44
CA PHE A 251 -23.33 20.37 1.13
C PHE A 251 -23.97 20.63 -0.26
N LYS A 252 -24.01 21.89 -0.73
CA LYS A 252 -24.43 22.21 -2.10
C LYS A 252 -23.45 21.63 -3.13
N ALA A 253 -22.15 21.70 -2.88
CA ALA A 253 -21.15 21.07 -3.76
C ALA A 253 -21.32 19.55 -3.78
N CYS A 254 -21.51 18.90 -2.62
CA CYS A 254 -21.84 17.48 -2.55
C CYS A 254 -23.10 17.14 -3.36
N LYS A 255 -24.14 17.99 -3.29
CA LYS A 255 -25.37 17.80 -4.06
C LYS A 255 -25.12 17.81 -5.56
N LEU A 256 -24.34 18.77 -6.07
CA LEU A 256 -24.00 18.85 -7.49
C LEU A 256 -23.34 17.55 -7.96
N GLY A 257 -22.39 17.05 -7.18
CA GLY A 257 -21.73 15.78 -7.47
C GLY A 257 -22.69 14.59 -7.43
N TYR A 258 -23.50 14.46 -6.38
CA TYR A 258 -24.48 13.38 -6.25
C TYR A 258 -25.51 13.37 -7.39
N ASP A 259 -25.97 14.55 -7.81
CA ASP A 259 -26.86 14.68 -8.97
C ASP A 259 -26.14 14.21 -10.25
N ALA A 260 -24.87 14.58 -10.43
CA ALA A 260 -24.08 14.19 -11.60
C ALA A 260 -23.86 12.67 -11.72
N ILE A 261 -23.77 11.97 -10.59
CA ILE A 261 -23.65 10.50 -10.55
C ILE A 261 -25.02 9.78 -10.40
N GLY A 262 -26.12 10.51 -10.58
CA GLY A 262 -27.48 9.94 -10.64
C GLY A 262 -28.08 9.50 -9.31
N LYS A 263 -27.62 10.01 -8.17
CA LYS A 263 -28.27 9.75 -6.87
C LYS A 263 -29.59 10.53 -6.77
N ASP A 264 -30.61 9.93 -6.14
CA ASP A 264 -31.86 10.64 -5.84
C ASP A 264 -31.66 11.59 -4.64
N THR A 265 -31.38 12.86 -4.94
CA THR A 265 -31.21 13.92 -3.93
C THR A 265 -32.49 14.67 -3.60
N SER A 266 -33.58 14.42 -4.35
CA SER A 266 -34.79 15.26 -4.33
C SER A 266 -35.58 15.22 -3.02
N ARG A 267 -35.33 14.20 -2.19
CA ARG A 267 -36.11 13.87 -0.98
C ARG A 267 -35.48 14.33 0.33
N PHE A 268 -34.29 14.91 0.27
CA PHE A 268 -33.47 15.16 1.45
C PHE A 268 -33.12 16.65 1.56
N SER A 269 -32.99 17.15 2.79
CA SER A 269 -32.26 18.40 3.00
C SER A 269 -30.76 18.20 2.68
N LEU A 270 -30.02 19.30 2.51
CA LEU A 270 -28.61 19.26 2.14
C LEU A 270 -27.74 18.41 3.09
N SER A 271 -27.91 18.57 4.41
CA SER A 271 -27.15 17.81 5.41
C SER A 271 -27.61 16.35 5.50
N GLU A 272 -28.91 16.06 5.35
CA GLU A 272 -29.42 14.69 5.31
C GLU A 272 -28.93 13.94 4.07
N MET A 273 -28.87 14.62 2.92
CA MET A 273 -28.33 14.08 1.67
C MET A 273 -26.85 13.75 1.83
N TYR A 274 -26.06 14.66 2.41
CA TYR A 274 -24.66 14.41 2.71
C TYR A 274 -24.52 13.16 3.59
N MET A 275 -25.18 13.11 4.75
CA MET A 275 -25.11 11.96 5.66
C MET A 275 -25.62 10.65 5.06
N ARG A 276 -26.51 10.72 4.06
CA ARG A 276 -27.06 9.54 3.40
C ARG A 276 -26.05 8.86 2.49
N PHE A 277 -25.21 9.65 1.82
CA PHE A 277 -24.33 9.17 0.77
C PHE A 277 -22.86 9.18 1.14
N SER A 278 -22.44 10.00 2.12
CA SER A 278 -21.08 10.02 2.64
C SER A 278 -20.81 8.87 3.61
N ASP A 279 -19.56 8.75 4.02
CA ASP A 279 -19.09 7.78 5.00
C ASP A 279 -19.63 8.02 6.43
N GLY A 280 -20.06 9.25 6.74
CA GLY A 280 -20.71 9.59 8.01
C GLY A 280 -19.78 9.79 9.20
N ARG A 281 -18.45 9.68 9.02
CA ARG A 281 -17.42 10.14 9.99
C ARG A 281 -17.12 11.63 9.80
N ASP A 282 -18.14 12.48 9.96
CA ASP A 282 -18.10 13.91 9.60
C ASP A 282 -17.47 14.85 10.64
N GLU A 283 -16.78 14.31 11.66
CA GLU A 283 -16.13 15.08 12.73
C GLU A 283 -17.07 16.08 13.43
N GLY A 284 -18.34 15.69 13.62
CA GLY A 284 -19.32 16.49 14.32
C GLY A 284 -19.88 17.67 13.52
N LEU A 285 -19.57 17.75 12.21
CA LEU A 285 -20.08 18.81 11.32
C LEU A 285 -21.62 18.91 11.40
N THR A 286 -22.31 17.79 11.20
CA THR A 286 -23.78 17.74 11.24
C THR A 286 -24.34 17.48 12.64
N GLY A 287 -23.50 17.03 13.57
CA GLY A 287 -23.89 16.49 14.87
C GLY A 287 -24.56 15.10 14.80
N LYS A 288 -24.69 14.52 13.60
CA LYS A 288 -25.34 13.22 13.35
C LYS A 288 -24.37 12.15 12.86
N GLY A 289 -23.07 12.41 12.89
CA GLY A 289 -22.04 11.46 12.50
C GLY A 289 -22.01 10.22 13.39
N HIS A 290 -21.35 9.15 12.96
CA HIS A 290 -21.26 7.92 13.73
C HIS A 290 -20.24 8.01 14.88
N GLY A 291 -20.59 7.43 16.04
CA GLY A 291 -19.66 7.22 17.16
C GLY A 291 -19.29 8.50 17.90
N LEU A 292 -17.99 8.84 17.96
CA LEU A 292 -17.49 10.03 18.64
C LEU A 292 -17.84 11.36 17.93
N ASN A 293 -18.56 11.28 16.81
CA ASN A 293 -18.97 12.40 15.96
C ASN A 293 -20.43 12.85 16.22
N GLU A 294 -21.14 12.23 17.18
CA GLU A 294 -22.49 12.66 17.58
C GLU A 294 -22.41 13.91 18.48
N GLY A 295 -23.28 14.91 18.26
CA GLY A 295 -23.21 16.16 19.01
C GLY A 295 -24.21 17.22 18.53
N PRO A 296 -24.04 18.49 18.95
CA PRO A 296 -24.95 19.57 18.57
C PRO A 296 -24.85 19.96 17.08
N GLY A 297 -23.77 19.59 16.40
CA GLY A 297 -23.46 20.12 15.07
C GLY A 297 -23.06 21.59 15.09
N ILE A 298 -22.76 22.15 13.93
CA ILE A 298 -22.53 23.59 13.76
C ILE A 298 -23.74 24.29 13.13
N ASP A 299 -23.75 25.63 13.15
CA ASP A 299 -24.68 26.42 12.33
C ASP A 299 -24.25 26.35 10.85
N PHE A 300 -25.11 25.80 9.99
CA PHE A 300 -24.77 25.53 8.59
C PHE A 300 -24.72 26.77 7.70
N GLU A 301 -25.22 27.91 8.16
CA GLU A 301 -25.25 29.18 7.42
C GLU A 301 -24.25 30.22 7.98
N ASP A 302 -23.58 29.94 9.11
CA ASP A 302 -22.62 30.87 9.73
C ASP A 302 -21.17 30.54 9.29
N PRO A 303 -20.50 31.43 8.52
CA PRO A 303 -19.10 31.24 8.15
C PRO A 303 -18.16 31.14 9.34
N LYS A 304 -18.48 31.77 10.48
CA LYS A 304 -17.65 31.67 11.69
C LYS A 304 -17.74 30.29 12.32
N ALA A 305 -18.94 29.71 12.37
CA ALA A 305 -19.12 28.35 12.86
C ALA A 305 -18.37 27.34 11.98
N TRP A 306 -18.34 27.56 10.65
CA TRP A 306 -17.50 26.79 9.74
C TRP A 306 -16.00 26.94 10.04
N ASP A 307 -15.49 28.17 10.15
CA ASP A 307 -14.07 28.42 10.44
C ASP A 307 -13.64 27.79 11.78
N GLU A 308 -14.46 27.92 12.82
CA GLU A 308 -14.19 27.34 14.13
C GLU A 308 -14.09 25.80 14.04
N TRP A 309 -15.01 25.15 13.34
CA TRP A 309 -14.97 23.70 13.11
C TRP A 309 -13.78 23.28 12.22
N TYR A 310 -13.56 23.97 11.10
CA TYR A 310 -12.54 23.61 10.12
C TYR A 310 -11.12 23.72 10.69
N TYR A 311 -10.83 24.78 11.47
CA TYR A 311 -9.49 25.03 12.03
C TYR A 311 -9.27 24.46 13.43
N ASN A 312 -10.31 24.36 14.27
CA ASN A 312 -10.17 24.08 15.70
C ASN A 312 -10.95 22.85 16.17
N ARG A 313 -11.35 21.94 15.28
CA ARG A 313 -11.96 20.66 15.69
C ARG A 313 -11.06 19.88 16.64
N GLU A 314 -11.65 19.42 17.74
CA GLU A 314 -10.97 18.67 18.80
C GLU A 314 -10.49 17.28 18.32
N GLN A 315 -11.20 16.70 17.35
CA GLN A 315 -10.81 15.46 16.68
C GLN A 315 -10.20 15.80 15.32
N GLN A 316 -8.95 15.38 15.12
CA GLN A 316 -8.29 15.40 13.82
C GLN A 316 -8.09 13.93 13.41
N GLY A 317 -8.95 13.41 12.54
CA GLY A 317 -8.88 12.02 12.07
C GLY A 317 -10.19 11.38 11.60
N GLY A 318 -11.31 12.10 11.60
CA GLY A 318 -12.51 11.70 10.87
C GLY A 318 -12.40 12.03 9.38
N HIS A 319 -13.38 11.55 8.62
CA HIS A 319 -13.37 11.48 7.17
C HIS A 319 -14.53 12.32 6.56
N PRO A 320 -14.68 13.63 6.92
CA PRO A 320 -15.81 14.43 6.46
C PRO A 320 -15.84 14.62 4.93
N TRP A 321 -14.69 14.40 4.29
CA TRP A 321 -14.51 14.57 2.86
C TRP A 321 -14.85 13.33 2.05
N GLU A 322 -14.94 12.13 2.65
CA GLU A 322 -15.35 10.88 1.98
C GLU A 322 -16.84 10.93 1.61
N VAL A 323 -17.16 11.64 0.54
CA VAL A 323 -18.52 11.84 0.02
C VAL A 323 -19.01 10.64 -0.79
N VAL A 324 -18.11 9.81 -1.29
CA VAL A 324 -18.43 8.49 -1.84
C VAL A 324 -17.70 7.43 -1.01
N PRO A 325 -18.40 6.68 -0.14
CA PRO A 325 -17.77 5.76 0.80
C PRO A 325 -17.17 4.55 0.09
N GLY A 326 -16.09 4.04 0.66
CA GLY A 326 -15.39 2.84 0.23
C GLY A 326 -14.33 2.44 1.25
N GLY A 327 -13.65 1.31 1.03
CA GLY A 327 -12.42 1.02 1.77
C GLY A 327 -11.32 2.02 1.43
N ASN A 328 -10.19 2.00 2.14
CA ASN A 328 -9.10 2.99 2.09
C ASN A 328 -8.62 3.42 0.68
N SER A 329 -8.83 2.59 -0.34
CA SER A 329 -8.38 2.81 -1.74
C SER A 329 -9.55 2.87 -2.74
N THR A 330 -10.78 2.90 -2.26
CA THR A 330 -12.00 2.83 -3.08
C THR A 330 -13.05 3.86 -2.65
N HIS A 331 -12.73 4.77 -1.74
CA HIS A 331 -13.54 5.95 -1.49
C HIS A 331 -13.19 7.04 -2.53
N MET A 332 -14.05 8.06 -2.61
CA MET A 332 -13.71 9.32 -3.26
C MET A 332 -14.01 10.46 -2.29
N GLU A 333 -13.05 11.38 -2.22
CA GLU A 333 -13.03 12.50 -1.32
C GLU A 333 -13.26 13.81 -2.08
N LEU A 334 -14.14 14.65 -1.54
CA LEU A 334 -14.30 16.04 -1.91
C LEU A 334 -13.76 16.88 -0.75
N TYR A 335 -12.47 17.14 -0.78
CA TYR A 335 -11.83 18.00 0.20
C TYR A 335 -12.30 19.44 0.03
N VAL A 336 -12.51 20.12 1.15
CA VAL A 336 -12.47 21.57 1.21
C VAL A 336 -11.09 21.98 1.70
N CYS A 337 -10.33 22.66 0.86
CA CYS A 337 -9.00 23.17 1.15
C CYS A 337 -9.07 24.67 1.43
N ASN A 338 -8.09 25.20 2.16
CA ASN A 338 -7.94 26.64 2.36
C ASN A 338 -6.46 27.03 2.33
N ASP A 339 -6.10 28.00 1.49
CA ASP A 339 -4.69 28.40 1.31
C ASP A 339 -4.05 28.86 2.63
N LYS A 340 -4.83 29.34 3.60
CA LYS A 340 -4.33 29.83 4.89
C LYS A 340 -3.47 28.78 5.60
N ARG A 341 -3.85 27.50 5.57
CA ARG A 341 -3.13 26.44 6.29
C ARG A 341 -1.72 26.25 5.72
N ASP A 342 -1.62 26.20 4.39
CA ASP A 342 -0.35 26.03 3.69
C ASP A 342 0.54 27.27 3.86
N LEU A 343 -0.05 28.47 3.76
CA LEU A 343 0.66 29.73 3.99
C LEU A 343 1.20 29.86 5.43
N GLU A 344 0.44 29.39 6.44
CA GLU A 344 0.90 29.37 7.83
C GLU A 344 2.04 28.36 8.03
N TRP A 345 2.03 27.24 7.30
CA TRP A 345 3.10 26.26 7.31
C TRP A 345 4.37 26.82 6.68
N ASP A 346 4.27 27.41 5.48
CA ASP A 346 5.38 28.04 4.76
C ASP A 346 6.04 29.14 5.59
N LEU A 347 5.23 29.99 6.25
CA LEU A 347 5.74 31.05 7.12
C LEU A 347 6.51 30.48 8.32
N ARG A 348 6.00 29.43 8.97
CA ARG A 348 6.68 28.75 10.09
C ARG A 348 7.95 28.03 9.65
N GLY A 349 7.95 27.47 8.44
CA GLY A 349 9.10 26.84 7.81
C GLY A 349 10.17 27.84 7.36
N GLY A 350 9.82 29.12 7.22
CA GLY A 350 10.72 30.16 6.71
C GLY A 350 10.82 30.19 5.18
N GLU A 351 9.90 29.54 4.47
CA GLU A 351 9.82 29.51 3.01
C GLU A 351 9.30 30.82 2.42
N ILE A 352 8.54 31.59 3.21
CA ILE A 352 8.03 32.92 2.86
C ILE A 352 8.27 33.92 4.00
N THR A 353 8.38 35.20 3.67
CA THR A 353 8.47 36.26 4.68
C THR A 353 7.10 36.63 5.26
N GLU A 354 7.10 37.32 6.39
CA GLU A 354 5.87 37.89 6.97
C GLU A 354 5.17 38.84 5.97
N GLU A 355 5.93 39.67 5.25
CA GLU A 355 5.36 40.57 4.23
C GLU A 355 4.68 39.77 3.10
N GLU A 356 5.33 38.73 2.59
CA GLU A 356 4.76 37.86 1.56
C GLU A 356 3.50 37.14 2.06
N TYR A 357 3.52 36.64 3.30
CA TYR A 357 2.34 36.05 3.93
C TYR A 357 1.16 37.03 3.97
N GLN A 358 1.39 38.28 4.43
CA GLN A 358 0.35 39.31 4.50
C GLN A 358 -0.23 39.70 3.13
N GLU A 359 0.53 39.55 2.05
CA GLU A 359 0.04 39.75 0.69
C GLU A 359 -0.75 38.54 0.17
N LYS A 360 -0.23 37.33 0.38
CA LYS A 360 -0.86 36.08 -0.09
C LYS A 360 -2.16 35.79 0.65
N ILE A 361 -2.22 36.02 1.97
CA ILE A 361 -3.41 35.74 2.79
C ILE A 361 -4.63 36.59 2.39
N LYS A 362 -4.43 37.78 1.80
CA LYS A 362 -5.52 38.61 1.25
C LYS A 362 -6.20 37.94 0.05
N LYS A 363 -5.47 37.12 -0.70
CA LYS A 363 -5.96 36.35 -1.85
C LYS A 363 -6.42 34.96 -1.46
N ALA A 364 -5.96 34.43 -0.33
CA ALA A 364 -6.35 33.13 0.21
C ALA A 364 -7.87 32.97 0.40
N GLY A 365 -8.34 31.75 0.23
CA GLY A 365 -9.70 31.36 0.57
C GLY A 365 -9.91 29.87 0.36
N TYR A 366 -11.17 29.47 0.31
CA TYR A 366 -11.57 28.09 0.15
C TYR A 366 -11.62 27.67 -1.32
N TYR A 367 -11.29 26.41 -1.57
CA TYR A 367 -11.46 25.74 -2.85
C TYR A 367 -11.71 24.24 -2.61
N PHE A 368 -12.18 23.55 -3.65
CA PHE A 368 -12.43 22.11 -3.61
C PHE A 368 -11.29 21.33 -4.25
N TYR A 369 -10.95 20.19 -3.65
CA TYR A 369 -10.00 19.24 -4.21
C TYR A 369 -10.61 17.84 -4.24
N ILE A 370 -10.67 17.22 -5.42
CA ILE A 370 -11.22 15.88 -5.59
C ILE A 370 -10.08 14.86 -5.62
N VAL A 371 -10.19 13.82 -4.79
CA VAL A 371 -9.28 12.67 -4.77
C VAL A 371 -10.11 11.40 -4.91
N GLY A 372 -9.75 10.54 -5.87
CA GLY A 372 -10.52 9.31 -6.12
C GLY A 372 -10.14 8.67 -7.44
N VAL A 373 -8.84 8.44 -7.67
CA VAL A 373 -8.31 7.91 -8.93
C VAL A 373 -8.90 6.55 -9.32
N HIS A 374 -9.26 5.72 -8.34
CA HIS A 374 -9.91 4.42 -8.56
C HIS A 374 -11.45 4.49 -8.66
N ARG A 375 -12.01 5.71 -8.64
CA ARG A 375 -13.45 6.05 -8.75
C ARG A 375 -13.64 7.07 -9.87
N GLN A 376 -13.07 6.78 -11.03
CA GLN A 376 -13.00 7.77 -12.11
C GLN A 376 -14.38 8.30 -12.53
N PHE A 377 -15.39 7.42 -12.60
CA PHE A 377 -16.76 7.84 -12.89
C PHE A 377 -17.24 8.92 -11.92
N GLU A 378 -17.17 8.67 -10.61
CA GLU A 378 -17.60 9.63 -9.62
C GLU A 378 -16.71 10.88 -9.61
N SER A 379 -15.39 10.71 -9.62
CA SER A 379 -14.41 11.79 -9.52
C SER A 379 -14.54 12.79 -10.67
N ILE A 380 -14.61 12.29 -11.90
CA ILE A 380 -14.74 13.13 -13.10
C ILE A 380 -16.13 13.76 -13.15
N SER A 381 -17.19 13.02 -12.83
CA SER A 381 -18.56 13.56 -12.83
C SER A 381 -18.71 14.70 -11.82
N PHE A 382 -18.15 14.56 -10.61
CA PHE A 382 -18.11 15.65 -9.62
C PHE A 382 -17.29 16.83 -10.14
N TYR A 383 -16.09 16.59 -10.65
CA TYR A 383 -15.22 17.65 -11.15
C TYR A 383 -15.91 18.48 -12.24
N LEU A 384 -16.52 17.83 -13.23
CA LEU A 384 -17.26 18.50 -14.30
C LEU A 384 -18.46 19.29 -13.77
N ALA A 385 -19.25 18.70 -12.87
CA ALA A 385 -20.43 19.37 -12.31
C ALA A 385 -20.09 20.59 -11.43
N LEU A 386 -19.05 20.49 -10.61
CA LEU A 386 -18.57 21.62 -9.80
C LEU A 386 -17.99 22.72 -10.69
N SER A 387 -17.24 22.35 -11.72
CA SER A 387 -16.69 23.28 -12.70
C SER A 387 -17.80 24.00 -13.49
N ASP A 388 -18.85 23.29 -13.89
CA ASP A 388 -20.05 23.87 -14.53
C ASP A 388 -20.75 24.91 -13.67
N ALA A 389 -20.79 24.66 -12.36
CA ALA A 389 -21.35 25.59 -11.39
C ALA A 389 -20.43 26.80 -11.12
N GLY A 390 -19.24 26.86 -11.73
CA GLY A 390 -18.25 27.92 -11.54
C GLY A 390 -17.55 27.86 -10.18
N LEU A 391 -17.57 26.69 -9.51
CA LEU A 391 -16.88 26.51 -8.23
C LEU A 391 -15.36 26.35 -8.46
N PRO A 392 -14.51 26.90 -7.58
CA PRO A 392 -13.08 26.70 -7.65
C PRO A 392 -12.75 25.26 -7.23
N VAL A 393 -12.50 24.39 -8.21
CA VAL A 393 -12.23 22.97 -7.99
C VAL A 393 -11.01 22.54 -8.81
N ILE A 394 -10.18 21.70 -8.22
CA ILE A 394 -9.19 20.89 -8.94
C ILE A 394 -9.40 19.41 -8.61
N ILE A 395 -8.89 18.54 -9.47
CA ILE A 395 -8.93 17.08 -9.31
C ILE A 395 -7.50 16.53 -9.34
N GLY A 396 -7.20 15.63 -8.41
CA GLY A 396 -5.92 14.93 -8.31
C GLY A 396 -5.77 13.84 -9.35
N SER A 397 -4.52 13.52 -9.69
CA SER A 397 -4.15 12.49 -10.68
C SER A 397 -4.82 12.66 -12.06
N ALA A 398 -5.07 13.92 -12.46
CA ALA A 398 -5.87 14.22 -13.65
C ALA A 398 -5.19 13.79 -14.95
N GLU A 399 -3.86 13.96 -15.04
CA GLU A 399 -3.08 13.57 -16.21
C GLU A 399 -3.01 12.04 -16.34
N GLU A 400 -2.92 11.33 -15.22
CA GLU A 400 -2.90 9.87 -15.15
C GLU A 400 -4.27 9.30 -15.58
N MET A 401 -5.37 9.90 -15.12
CA MET A 401 -6.72 9.55 -15.61
C MET A 401 -6.83 9.78 -17.13
N VAL A 402 -6.33 10.91 -17.63
CA VAL A 402 -6.33 11.21 -19.08
C VAL A 402 -5.51 10.18 -19.87
N ALA A 403 -4.29 9.88 -19.42
CA ALA A 403 -3.40 8.92 -20.05
C ALA A 403 -4.00 7.51 -20.08
N SER A 404 -4.76 7.17 -19.04
CA SER A 404 -5.46 5.89 -18.95
C SER A 404 -6.47 5.73 -20.08
N PHE A 405 -7.26 6.75 -20.44
CA PHE A 405 -8.31 6.62 -21.46
C PHE A 405 -7.78 6.14 -22.83
N ASP A 406 -6.54 6.50 -23.16
CA ASP A 406 -5.88 6.11 -24.40
C ASP A 406 -5.07 4.81 -24.27
N GLY A 407 -4.99 4.24 -23.06
CA GLY A 407 -4.12 3.12 -22.73
C GLY A 407 -2.64 3.45 -22.92
N SER A 408 -2.29 4.74 -22.79
CA SER A 408 -0.94 5.26 -23.00
C SER A 408 -0.08 5.23 -21.75
N ASP A 409 -0.73 5.04 -20.60
CA ASP A 409 -0.12 4.83 -19.29
C ASP A 409 0.40 3.39 -19.11
N TYR A 410 1.08 3.19 -17.98
CA TYR A 410 1.57 1.89 -17.54
C TYR A 410 0.73 1.37 -16.37
N VAL A 411 0.55 0.05 -16.36
CA VAL A 411 0.06 -0.71 -15.21
C VAL A 411 1.28 -1.37 -14.55
N GLY A 412 1.39 -1.23 -13.23
CA GLY A 412 2.45 -1.83 -12.45
C GLY A 412 2.18 -3.31 -12.18
N VAL A 413 3.06 -4.19 -12.62
CA VAL A 413 3.10 -5.60 -12.20
C VAL A 413 3.86 -5.65 -10.89
N VAL A 414 3.20 -6.09 -9.83
CA VAL A 414 3.79 -6.18 -8.49
C VAL A 414 3.98 -7.64 -8.08
N PRO A 415 4.92 -7.93 -7.17
CA PRO A 415 5.08 -9.27 -6.63
C PRO A 415 3.79 -9.83 -6.03
N HIS A 416 3.57 -11.14 -6.14
CA HIS A 416 2.35 -11.82 -5.69
C HIS A 416 2.10 -11.72 -4.19
N HIS A 417 3.16 -11.53 -3.43
CA HIS A 417 3.08 -11.35 -1.99
C HIS A 417 2.66 -9.94 -1.55
N MET A 418 2.70 -8.97 -2.47
CA MET A 418 2.28 -7.62 -2.20
C MET A 418 0.81 -7.40 -2.54
N TYR A 419 0.14 -6.55 -1.77
CA TYR A 419 -1.16 -6.05 -2.17
C TYR A 419 -1.02 -5.15 -3.40
N THR A 420 -1.95 -5.25 -4.35
CA THR A 420 -2.00 -4.43 -5.58
C THR A 420 -2.51 -3.00 -5.32
N ARG A 421 -2.03 -2.36 -4.24
CA ARG A 421 -2.49 -1.04 -3.77
C ARG A 421 -1.32 -0.31 -3.11
N TYR A 422 -1.26 1.02 -3.29
CA TYR A 422 -0.20 1.87 -2.73
C TYR A 422 1.22 1.44 -3.11
N CYS A 423 1.40 0.99 -4.36
CA CYS A 423 2.66 0.46 -4.87
C CYS A 423 3.41 1.43 -5.78
N SER A 424 2.96 2.70 -5.89
CA SER A 424 3.56 3.71 -6.77
C SER A 424 5.08 3.83 -6.59
N ASP A 425 5.53 3.77 -5.34
CA ASP A 425 6.93 3.96 -4.97
C ASP A 425 7.85 2.81 -5.37
N LEU A 426 7.30 1.71 -5.92
CA LEU A 426 8.11 0.63 -6.50
C LEU A 426 8.63 0.97 -7.90
N PHE A 427 7.98 1.91 -8.59
CA PHE A 427 8.22 2.16 -10.00
C PHE A 427 9.09 3.40 -10.19
N PRO A 428 10.08 3.36 -11.11
CA PRO A 428 10.89 4.54 -11.43
C PRO A 428 10.08 5.65 -12.10
N ASP A 429 10.44 6.91 -11.82
CA ASP A 429 9.82 8.12 -12.37
C ASP A 429 9.75 8.14 -13.92
N GLU A 430 10.61 7.37 -14.62
CA GLU A 430 10.61 7.30 -16.09
C GLU A 430 9.32 6.70 -16.68
N TYR A 431 8.55 5.96 -15.87
CA TYR A 431 7.25 5.41 -16.26
C TYR A 431 6.07 6.32 -15.88
N GLY A 432 6.35 7.49 -15.28
CA GLY A 432 5.34 8.39 -14.74
C GLY A 432 4.67 7.83 -13.47
N ASP A 433 3.64 8.52 -13.00
CA ASP A 433 2.87 8.10 -11.83
C ASP A 433 1.96 6.91 -12.19
N ILE A 434 2.36 5.71 -11.72
CA ILE A 434 1.58 4.50 -11.93
C ILE A 434 0.44 4.44 -10.90
N ILE A 435 -0.79 4.43 -11.40
CA ILE A 435 -2.00 4.47 -10.58
C ILE A 435 -2.73 3.14 -10.45
N ASP A 436 -2.41 2.15 -11.29
CA ASP A 436 -3.00 0.80 -11.23
C ASP A 436 -1.94 -0.28 -11.12
N PHE A 437 -2.24 -1.31 -10.34
CA PHE A 437 -1.34 -2.41 -10.04
C PHE A 437 -2.03 -3.75 -10.21
N THR A 438 -1.29 -4.76 -10.65
CA THR A 438 -1.81 -6.10 -10.86
C THR A 438 -0.79 -7.16 -10.49
N HIS A 439 -1.30 -8.33 -10.10
CA HIS A 439 -0.54 -9.58 -10.22
C HIS A 439 -0.64 -10.07 -11.65
N VAL A 440 0.31 -10.91 -12.06
CA VAL A 440 0.28 -11.57 -13.36
C VAL A 440 0.38 -13.07 -13.17
N TYR A 441 -0.32 -13.86 -13.98
CA TYR A 441 -0.26 -15.31 -14.03
C TYR A 441 0.10 -15.73 -15.44
N LYS A 442 1.29 -16.33 -15.61
CA LYS A 442 1.88 -16.62 -16.92
C LYS A 442 0.96 -17.39 -17.88
N ASP A 443 0.17 -18.31 -17.34
CA ASP A 443 -0.72 -19.17 -18.15
C ASP A 443 -2.11 -18.56 -18.39
N GLU A 444 -2.47 -17.47 -17.70
CA GLU A 444 -3.77 -16.80 -17.81
C GLU A 444 -3.67 -15.46 -18.54
N ASP A 445 -2.58 -14.71 -18.32
CA ASP A 445 -2.39 -13.38 -18.86
C ASP A 445 -1.70 -13.41 -20.22
N ALA A 446 -2.50 -13.30 -21.29
CA ALA A 446 -2.02 -13.28 -22.67
C ALA A 446 -1.05 -12.11 -23.01
N TRP A 447 -0.90 -11.14 -22.12
CA TRP A 447 0.02 -10.01 -22.22
C TRP A 447 1.32 -10.21 -21.42
N PHE A 448 1.55 -11.38 -20.79
CA PHE A 448 2.74 -11.69 -19.99
C PHE A 448 4.06 -11.36 -20.70
N ASP A 449 4.20 -11.78 -21.96
CA ASP A 449 5.42 -11.57 -22.75
C ASP A 449 5.66 -10.08 -23.14
N LYS A 450 4.70 -9.20 -22.84
CA LYS A 450 4.81 -7.76 -23.09
C LYS A 450 5.30 -6.97 -21.86
N ILE A 451 5.45 -7.64 -20.72
CA ILE A 451 5.94 -7.02 -19.49
C ILE A 451 7.40 -6.61 -19.68
N THR A 452 7.70 -5.36 -19.35
CA THR A 452 9.06 -4.90 -19.12
C THR A 452 9.38 -5.13 -17.65
N TRP A 453 10.10 -6.21 -17.37
CA TRP A 453 10.57 -6.52 -16.01
C TRP A 453 11.61 -5.49 -15.57
N LEU A 454 11.41 -4.95 -14.37
CA LEU A 454 12.36 -4.04 -13.76
C LEU A 454 13.46 -4.86 -13.09
N PRO A 455 14.72 -4.39 -13.13
CA PRO A 455 15.81 -5.07 -12.44
C PRO A 455 15.58 -5.05 -10.94
N GLU A 456 15.96 -6.15 -10.28
CA GLU A 456 15.91 -6.23 -8.82
C GLU A 456 16.90 -5.26 -8.17
N GLU A 457 16.57 -4.71 -6.99
CA GLU A 457 17.49 -3.85 -6.25
C GLU A 457 18.79 -4.64 -5.95
N PRO A 458 19.96 -4.20 -6.46
CA PRO A 458 21.17 -5.00 -6.35
C PRO A 458 21.66 -5.01 -4.90
N ALA A 459 21.96 -6.20 -4.38
CA ALA A 459 22.69 -6.32 -3.13
C ALA A 459 24.13 -5.86 -3.34
N VAL A 460 24.64 -5.04 -2.41
CA VAL A 460 26.02 -4.52 -2.48
C VAL A 460 26.73 -4.69 -1.14
N LEU A 461 28.04 -4.86 -1.19
CA LEU A 461 28.87 -4.85 0.01
C LEU A 461 29.09 -3.40 0.47
N LEU A 462 29.21 -3.19 1.79
CA LEU A 462 29.71 -1.95 2.35
C LEU A 462 31.10 -1.65 1.76
N GLN A 463 31.29 -0.42 1.31
CA GLN A 463 32.62 0.06 0.93
C GLN A 463 33.41 0.34 2.21
N ASP A 464 34.64 -0.15 2.27
CA ASP A 464 35.57 0.08 3.39
C ASP A 464 35.96 1.56 3.56
#